data_AF-A0A926WVN6-F1
#
_entry.id   AF-A0A926WVN6-F1
#
_cell.length_a   1.000
_cell.length_b   1.000
_cell.length_c   1.000
_cell.angle_alpha   90.00
_cell.angle_beta   90.00
_cell.angle_gamma   90.00
#
_symmetry.space_group_name_H-M   'P 1'
#
loop_
_entity.id
_entity.type
_entity.pdbx_description
1 polymer ?
#
loop_
_entity_poly.entity_id
_entity_poly.type
_entity_poly.pdbx_seq_one_letter_code
_entity_poly.pdbx_strand_id
1 'polypeptide(L)' 'MHSGMMGMNVNIDSLKNAADFDKDFIRQMVPHHQSAVMMAQTVLKNATHPQIRHLAQAIIKSQTAEIQQMQQWYQTWS' A
#
# COMPACT_ATOMS: atom_id res chain seq x y z
N MET A 1 -0.55 -18.83 8.67
CA MET A 1 -1.34 -17.89 7.83
C MET A 1 -1.41 -16.47 8.42
N HIS A 2 -0.42 -16.02 9.22
CA HIS A 2 -0.51 -14.75 9.96
C HIS A 2 0.27 -13.58 9.31
N SER A 3 1.04 -13.84 8.24
CA SER A 3 1.93 -12.82 7.64
C SER A 3 1.24 -11.89 6.65
N GLY A 4 0.05 -12.22 6.13
CA GLY A 4 -0.64 -11.44 5.10
C GLY A 4 -1.39 -10.19 5.62
N MET A 5 -1.63 -10.10 6.93
CA MET A 5 -2.36 -8.98 7.54
C MET A 5 -1.45 -7.91 8.16
N MET A 6 -0.13 -8.15 8.28
CA MET A 6 0.78 -7.20 8.96
C MET A 6 0.94 -5.88 8.21
N GLY A 7 0.82 -5.86 6.87
CA GLY A 7 0.90 -4.62 6.09
C GLY A 7 -0.44 -3.86 6.01
N MET A 8 -1.58 -4.52 6.24
CA MET A 8 -2.90 -3.89 6.06
C MET A 8 -3.29 -2.94 7.21
N ASN A 9 -2.62 -3.02 8.35
CA ASN A 9 -2.95 -2.20 9.51
C ASN A 9 -2.00 -1.00 9.63
N VAL A 10 -2.57 0.18 9.48
CA VAL A 10 -1.91 1.45 9.83
C VAL A 10 -2.12 1.71 11.31
N ASN A 11 -1.04 1.92 12.05
CA ASN A 11 -1.05 2.36 13.44
C ASN A 11 -1.29 3.87 13.50
N ILE A 12 -2.56 4.25 13.65
CA ILE A 12 -3.01 5.63 13.73
C ILE A 12 -2.46 6.36 14.96
N ASP A 13 -2.27 5.67 16.10
CA ASP A 13 -1.74 6.30 17.30
C ASP A 13 -0.25 6.61 17.15
N SER A 14 0.51 5.77 16.44
CA SER A 14 1.88 6.07 16.02
C SER A 14 1.92 7.32 15.14
N LEU A 15 1.05 7.40 14.13
CA LEU A 15 1.01 8.55 13.22
C LEU A 15 0.69 9.86 13.95
N LYS A 16 -0.31 9.86 14.83
CA LYS A 16 -0.71 11.04 15.60
C LYS A 16 0.41 11.59 16.49
N ASN A 17 1.26 10.70 17.00
CA ASN A 17 2.31 11.04 17.97
C ASN A 17 3.71 11.08 17.32
N ALA A 18 3.80 10.94 16.00
CA ALA A 18 5.07 10.93 15.30
C ALA A 18 5.74 12.31 15.35
N ALA A 19 7.04 12.34 15.62
CA ALA A 19 7.83 13.57 15.56
C ALA A 19 7.93 14.12 14.12
N ASP A 20 7.94 13.22 13.14
CA ASP A 20 7.84 13.52 11.73
C ASP A 20 6.71 12.68 11.14
N PHE A 21 5.56 13.32 10.93
CA PHE A 21 4.35 12.68 10.44
C PHE A 21 4.58 12.06 9.06
N ASP A 22 5.24 12.77 8.15
CA ASP A 22 5.41 12.33 6.76
C ASP A 22 6.31 11.09 6.69
N LYS A 23 7.38 11.05 7.49
CA LYS A 23 8.25 9.87 7.59
C LYS A 23 7.52 8.66 8.17
N ASP A 24 6.77 8.81 9.26
CA ASP A 24 6.01 7.67 9.81
C ASP A 24 4.87 7.24 8.89
N PHE A 25 4.20 8.18 8.23
CA PHE A 25 3.19 7.89 7.22
C PHE A 25 3.76 7.05 6.09
N ILE A 26 4.87 7.47 5.47
CA ILE A 26 5.48 6.72 4.38
C ILE A 26 5.96 5.33 4.85
N ARG A 27 6.57 5.24 6.03
CA ARG A 27 7.04 3.97 6.62
C ARG A 27 5.92 2.95 6.78
N GLN A 28 4.70 3.41 7.10
CA GLN A 28 3.52 2.55 7.25
C GLN A 28 2.78 2.32 5.93
N MET A 29 2.69 3.33 5.06
CA MET A 29 1.84 3.27 3.87
C MET A 29 2.49 2.51 2.71
N VAL A 30 3.83 2.48 2.61
CA VAL A 30 4.54 1.65 1.61
C VAL A 30 4.22 0.15 1.79
N PRO A 31 4.41 -0.48 2.96
CA PRO A 31 4.08 -1.90 3.13
C PRO A 31 2.56 -2.17 3.05
N HIS A 32 1.72 -1.21 3.43
CA HIS A 32 0.27 -1.29 3.25
C HIS A 32 -0.11 -1.40 1.78
N HIS A 33 0.41 -0.50 0.94
CA HIS A 33 0.16 -0.53 -0.49
C HIS A 33 0.73 -1.78 -1.16
N GLN A 34 1.91 -2.25 -0.73
CA GLN A 34 2.48 -3.50 -1.23
C GLN A 34 1.55 -4.71 -0.97
N SER A 35 0.92 -4.75 0.20
CA SER A 35 -0.05 -5.79 0.56
C SER A 35 -1.29 -5.74 -0.33
N ALA A 36 -1.84 -4.53 -0.56
CA ALA A 36 -2.97 -4.33 -1.45
C ALA A 36 -2.65 -4.67 -2.91
N VAL A 37 -1.45 -4.36 -3.40
CA VAL A 37 -0.98 -4.77 -4.74
C VAL A 37 -0.92 -6.31 -4.84
N MET A 38 -0.37 -6.99 -3.82
CA MET A 38 -0.32 -8.46 -3.79
C MET A 38 -1.73 -9.08 -3.81
N MET A 39 -2.66 -8.51 -3.05
CA MET A 39 -4.06 -8.94 -3.05
C MET A 39 -4.72 -8.70 -4.41
N ALA A 40 -4.54 -7.53 -5.01
CA ALA A 40 -5.10 -7.20 -6.32
C ALA A 40 -4.55 -8.13 -7.42
N GLN A 41 -3.27 -8.49 -7.38
CA GLN A 41 -2.68 -9.50 -8.27
C GLN A 41 -3.33 -10.87 -8.08
N THR A 42 -3.63 -11.25 -6.84
CA THR A 42 -4.36 -12.50 -6.53
C THR A 42 -5.79 -12.45 -7.05
N VAL A 43 -6.48 -11.31 -6.93
CA VAL A 43 -7.81 -11.11 -7.51
C VAL A 43 -7.78 -11.26 -9.03
N LEU A 44 -6.79 -10.68 -9.74
CA LEU A 44 -6.70 -10.80 -11.20
C LEU A 44 -6.57 -12.23 -11.72
N LYS A 45 -5.96 -13.13 -10.93
CA LYS A 45 -5.82 -14.55 -11.27
C LYS A 45 -7.14 -15.31 -11.16
N ASN A 46 -8.04 -14.88 -10.28
CA ASN A 46 -9.25 -15.64 -9.91
C ASN A 46 -10.56 -14.99 -10.38
N ALA A 47 -10.58 -13.67 -10.57
CA ALA A 47 -11.79 -12.92 -10.87
C ALA A 47 -12.27 -13.15 -12.30
N THR A 48 -13.53 -13.54 -12.43
CA THR A 48 -14.25 -13.73 -13.70
C THR A 48 -15.05 -12.50 -14.12
N HIS A 49 -15.49 -11.68 -13.16
CA HIS A 49 -16.29 -10.50 -13.43
C HIS A 49 -15.41 -9.36 -13.98
N PRO A 50 -15.71 -8.81 -15.18
CA PRO A 50 -14.87 -7.79 -15.80
C PRO A 50 -14.64 -6.55 -14.90
N GLN A 51 -15.66 -6.12 -14.17
CA GLN A 51 -15.59 -4.96 -13.28
C GLN A 51 -14.57 -5.17 -12.15
N ILE A 52 -14.52 -6.38 -11.58
CA ILE A 52 -13.57 -6.74 -10.52
C ILE A 52 -12.14 -6.82 -11.07
N ARG A 53 -11.97 -7.32 -12.30
CA ARG A 53 -10.68 -7.33 -12.97
C ARG A 53 -10.18 -5.91 -13.24
N HIS A 54 -11.06 -5.02 -13.72
CA HIS A 54 -10.70 -3.62 -13.93
C HIS A 54 -10.32 -2.91 -12.63
N LEU A 55 -11.06 -3.14 -11.55
CA LEU A 55 -10.72 -2.60 -10.24
C LEU A 55 -9.33 -3.08 -9.77
N ALA A 56 -9.05 -4.38 -9.87
CA ALA A 56 -7.76 -4.92 -9.46
C ALA A 56 -6.59 -4.38 -10.30
N GLN A 57 -6.78 -4.21 -11.62
CA GLN A 57 -5.79 -3.53 -12.48
C GLN A 57 -5.57 -2.08 -12.06
N ALA A 58 -6.65 -1.35 -11.74
CA ALA A 58 -6.56 0.04 -11.29
C ALA A 58 -5.78 0.16 -9.98
N ILE A 59 -6.06 -0.71 -8.99
CA ILE A 59 -5.34 -0.76 -7.71
C ILE A 59 -3.85 -1.02 -7.93
N ILE A 60 -3.49 -2.03 -8.74
CA ILE A 60 -2.07 -2.33 -9.02
C ILE A 60 -1.39 -1.11 -9.63
N LYS A 61 -2.01 -0.46 -10.61
CA LYS A 61 -1.44 0.69 -11.29
C LYS A 61 -1.25 1.88 -10.35
N SER A 62 -2.30 2.29 -9.62
CA SER A 62 -2.24 3.47 -8.77
C SER A 62 -1.30 3.26 -7.59
N GLN A 63 -1.43 2.12 -6.89
CA GLN A 63 -0.66 1.92 -5.66
C GLN A 63 0.82 1.61 -5.94
N THR A 64 1.16 1.02 -7.10
CA THR A 64 2.58 0.91 -7.50
C THR A 64 3.20 2.29 -7.76
N ALA A 65 2.46 3.20 -8.39
CA ALA A 65 2.92 4.56 -8.61
C ALA A 65 3.07 5.34 -7.29
N GLU A 66 2.11 5.20 -6.38
CA GLU A 66 2.16 5.81 -5.04
C GLU A 66 3.33 5.27 -4.20
N ILE A 67 3.63 3.96 -4.28
CA ILE A 67 4.82 3.38 -3.63
C ILE A 67 6.10 4.07 -4.14
N GLN A 68 6.26 4.21 -5.47
CA GLN A 68 7.44 4.84 -6.05
C GLN A 68 7.56 6.31 -5.61
N GLN A 69 6.44 7.02 -5.59
CA GLN A 69 6.38 8.41 -5.15
C GLN A 69 6.76 8.56 -3.68
N MET A 70 6.20 7.74 -2.80
CA MET A 70 6.53 7.75 -1.37
C MET A 70 7.98 7.37 -1.10
N GLN A 71 8.52 6.38 -1.82
CA GLN A 71 9.94 6.02 -1.72
C GLN A 71 10.84 7.18 -2.15
N GLN A 72 10.50 7.87 -3.23
CA GLN A 72 11.25 9.04 -3.68
C GLN A 72 11.21 10.15 -2.62
N TRP A 73 10.02 10.46 -2.09
CA TRP A 73 9.85 11.45 -1.03
C TRP A 73 10.65 11.12 0.22
N TYR A 74 10.60 9.87 0.66
CA TYR A 74 11.36 9.42 1.82
C TYR A 74 12.86 9.69 1.68
N GLN A 75 13.43 9.41 0.50
CA GLN A 75 14.85 9.69 0.21
C GLN A 75 15.15 11.20 0.15
N THR A 76 14.26 12.00 -0.44
CA THR A 76 14.48 13.45 -0.56
C THR A 76 14.25 14.23 0.72
N TRP A 77 13.43 13.71 1.64
CA TRP A 77 13.10 14.34 2.91
C TRP A 77 13.91 13.72 4.08
N SER A 78 14.80 12.77 3.76
CA SER A 78 15.71 12.09 4.69
C SER A 78 16.64 13.06 5.39
#